data_AF-A0AAV1PMH3-F1
#
_entry.id   AF-A0AAV1PMH3-F1
#
_cell.length_a   1.000
_cell.length_b   1.000
_cell.length_c   1.000
_cell.angle_alpha   90.00
_cell.angle_beta   90.00
_cell.angle_gamma   90.00
#
_symmetry.space_group_name_H-M   'P 1'
#
loop_
_entity.id
_entity.type
_entity.pdbx_description
1 polymer ?
#
loop_
_entity_poly.entity_id
_entity_poly.type
_entity_poly.pdbx_seq_one_letter_code
_entity_poly.pdbx_strand_id
1 'polypeptide(L)'
;MRRFIHSSLCLLKKMKGKTPAEQRWLQRQLRDPYVKASHALNFRCRSAFKLLEIDDKFRVLQPGYSVVDCGAAPGAWSQVAVQRVNSAGTDSELPCGTVVGIDLLHIPPLDGAHFLSNHDVADPATHAKTWRGRFYSQGALWSVNTGMGSSLRNCSRNSRVCLVVFGL
;
A
#
# COMPACT_ATOMS: atom_id res chain seq x y z
N MET A 1 3.56 2.48 -39.30
CA MET A 1 3.22 1.03 -39.32
C MET A 1 4.33 0.20 -38.65
N ARG A 2 4.48 0.25 -37.31
CA ARG A 2 5.49 -0.53 -36.54
C ARG A 2 5.09 -0.72 -35.06
N ARG A 3 3.93 -1.33 -34.77
CA ARG A 3 3.48 -1.55 -33.36
C ARG A 3 3.05 -2.97 -33.00
N PHE A 4 3.31 -3.99 -33.83
CA PHE A 4 2.82 -5.36 -33.57
C PHE A 4 3.90 -6.40 -33.22
N ILE A 5 5.19 -6.10 -33.38
CA ILE A 5 6.24 -7.13 -33.27
C ILE A 5 6.76 -7.28 -31.82
N HIS A 6 6.59 -6.27 -30.96
CA HIS A 6 7.15 -6.28 -29.60
C HIS A 6 6.30 -7.08 -28.58
N SER A 7 4.99 -7.20 -28.78
CA SER A 7 4.10 -7.86 -27.80
C SER A 7 4.12 -9.39 -27.89
N SER A 8 4.16 -9.94 -29.11
CA SER A 8 4.17 -11.39 -29.38
C SER A 8 5.49 -12.05 -28.96
N LEU A 9 6.62 -11.38 -29.16
CA LEU A 9 7.95 -11.84 -28.75
C LEU A 9 8.12 -11.88 -27.22
N CYS A 10 7.61 -10.87 -26.50
CA CYS A 10 7.61 -10.86 -25.03
C CYS A 10 6.75 -11.99 -24.47
N LEU A 11 5.61 -12.27 -25.12
CA LEU A 11 4.70 -13.35 -24.74
C LEU A 11 5.34 -14.74 -24.94
N LEU A 12 5.96 -14.97 -26.09
CA LEU A 12 6.69 -16.21 -26.38
C LEU A 12 7.82 -16.46 -25.37
N LYS A 13 8.54 -15.40 -24.95
CA LYS A 13 9.53 -15.49 -23.87
C LYS A 13 8.91 -15.89 -22.53
N LYS A 14 7.76 -15.33 -22.15
CA LYS A 14 7.07 -15.67 -20.88
C LYS A 14 6.48 -17.09 -20.85
N MET A 15 6.18 -17.68 -22.01
CA MET A 15 5.57 -19.02 -22.13
C MET A 15 6.59 -20.16 -22.24
N LYS A 16 7.86 -19.86 -22.50
CA LYS A 16 8.92 -20.86 -22.69
C LYS A 16 9.19 -21.62 -21.37
N GLY A 17 9.11 -22.95 -21.40
CA GLY A 17 9.36 -23.82 -20.24
C GLY A 17 8.21 -23.97 -19.25
N LYS A 18 7.01 -23.46 -19.58
CA LYS A 18 5.83 -23.56 -18.71
C LYS A 18 4.86 -24.66 -19.13
N THR A 19 4.17 -25.24 -18.15
CA THR A 19 3.13 -26.25 -18.37
C THR A 19 1.94 -25.66 -19.16
N PRO A 20 1.14 -26.50 -19.84
CA PRO A 20 -0.04 -26.03 -20.58
C PRO A 20 -1.06 -25.29 -19.71
N ALA A 21 -1.14 -25.62 -18.42
CA ALA A 21 -2.02 -24.95 -17.47
C ALA A 21 -1.51 -23.53 -17.14
N GLU A 22 -0.21 -23.38 -16.90
CA GLU A 22 0.42 -22.08 -16.67
C GLU A 22 0.37 -21.18 -17.91
N GLN A 23 0.56 -21.74 -19.11
CA GLN A 23 0.43 -21.00 -20.36
C GLN A 23 -0.99 -20.45 -20.54
N ARG A 24 -2.02 -21.26 -20.25
CA ARG A 24 -3.42 -20.81 -20.24
C ARG A 24 -3.67 -19.73 -19.19
N TRP A 25 -3.10 -19.86 -18.00
CA TRP A 25 -3.20 -18.83 -16.95
C TRP A 25 -2.56 -17.51 -17.40
N LEU A 26 -1.35 -17.54 -17.97
CA LEU A 26 -0.66 -16.36 -18.49
C LEU A 26 -1.46 -15.67 -19.59
N GLN A 27 -1.99 -16.43 -20.54
CA GLN A 27 -2.82 -15.89 -21.62
C GLN A 27 -4.07 -15.18 -21.07
N ARG A 28 -4.72 -15.73 -20.03
CA ARG A 28 -5.86 -15.06 -19.38
C ARG A 28 -5.43 -13.76 -18.71
N GLN A 29 -4.35 -13.76 -17.94
CA GLN A 29 -3.83 -12.55 -17.27
C GLN A 29 -3.49 -11.44 -18.28
N LEU A 30 -2.86 -11.79 -19.40
CA LEU A 30 -2.51 -10.82 -20.46
C LEU A 30 -3.72 -10.24 -21.19
N ARG A 31 -4.80 -11.01 -21.26
CA ARG A 31 -6.06 -10.56 -21.87
C ARG A 31 -6.92 -9.78 -20.89
N ASP A 32 -6.59 -9.76 -19.62
CA ASP A 32 -7.37 -9.08 -18.59
C ASP A 32 -7.30 -7.54 -18.77
N PRO A 33 -8.45 -6.86 -18.90
CA PRO A 33 -8.48 -5.41 -19.08
C PRO A 33 -7.91 -4.66 -17.88
N TYR A 34 -8.04 -5.18 -16.65
CA TYR A 34 -7.54 -4.53 -15.45
C TYR A 34 -6.02 -4.62 -15.33
N VAL A 35 -5.41 -5.68 -15.85
CA VAL A 35 -3.94 -5.76 -15.94
C VAL A 35 -3.42 -4.71 -16.91
N LYS A 36 -4.09 -4.52 -18.05
CA LYS A 36 -3.73 -3.45 -19.00
C LYS A 36 -3.96 -2.07 -18.39
N ALA A 37 -5.08 -1.87 -17.71
CA ALA A 37 -5.41 -0.61 -17.06
C ALA A 37 -4.42 -0.28 -15.92
N SER A 38 -3.98 -1.26 -15.12
CA SER A 38 -3.00 -1.01 -14.05
C SER A 38 -1.68 -0.54 -14.63
N HIS A 39 -1.24 -1.13 -15.76
CA HIS A 39 -0.04 -0.65 -16.44
C HIS A 39 -0.21 0.75 -17.04
N ALA A 40 -1.37 1.05 -17.64
CA ALA A 40 -1.66 2.36 -18.21
C ALA A 40 -1.72 3.47 -17.15
N LEU A 41 -2.25 3.16 -15.96
CA LEU A 41 -2.40 4.09 -14.83
C LEU A 41 -1.25 4.00 -13.81
N ASN A 42 -0.17 3.27 -14.11
CA ASN A 42 0.99 3.08 -13.22
C ASN A 42 0.68 2.52 -11.82
N PHE A 43 -0.36 1.70 -11.70
CA PHE A 43 -0.58 0.88 -10.51
C PHE A 43 0.29 -0.38 -10.55
N ARG A 44 0.86 -0.76 -9.40
CA ARG A 44 1.75 -1.92 -9.26
C ARG A 44 1.06 -3.23 -9.62
N CYS A 45 -0.25 -3.35 -9.35
CA CYS A 45 -1.05 -4.48 -9.81
C CYS A 45 -2.54 -4.12 -9.93
N ARG A 46 -3.30 -5.02 -10.55
CA ARG A 46 -4.75 -4.84 -10.81
C ARG A 46 -5.62 -4.74 -9.55
N SER A 47 -5.12 -5.16 -8.38
CA SER A 47 -5.94 -5.14 -7.16
C SER A 47 -6.24 -3.71 -6.70
N ALA A 48 -5.44 -2.71 -7.11
CA ALA A 48 -5.72 -1.29 -6.86
C ALA A 48 -7.16 -0.89 -7.20
N PHE A 49 -7.71 -1.41 -8.32
CA PHE A 49 -9.08 -1.11 -8.74
C PHE A 49 -10.14 -1.60 -7.75
N LYS A 50 -9.87 -2.68 -7.00
CA LYS A 50 -10.78 -3.15 -5.95
C LYS A 50 -10.92 -2.09 -4.85
N LEU A 51 -9.79 -1.55 -4.38
CA LEU A 51 -9.81 -0.54 -3.33
C LEU A 51 -10.40 0.79 -3.83
N LEU A 52 -10.09 1.19 -5.06
CA LEU A 52 -10.71 2.36 -5.68
C LEU A 52 -12.24 2.21 -5.72
N GLU A 53 -12.75 1.07 -6.19
CA GLU A 53 -14.20 0.84 -6.26
C GLU A 53 -14.87 0.81 -4.88
N ILE A 54 -14.22 0.19 -3.88
CA ILE A 54 -14.69 0.18 -2.49
C ILE A 54 -14.74 1.60 -1.95
N ASP A 55 -13.67 2.38 -2.13
CA ASP A 55 -13.59 3.73 -1.60
C ASP A 55 -14.57 4.69 -2.30
N ASP A 56 -14.76 4.55 -3.61
CA ASP A 56 -15.73 5.35 -4.36
C ASP A 56 -17.18 5.10 -3.88
N LYS A 57 -17.48 3.87 -3.44
CA LYS A 57 -18.80 3.49 -2.91
C LYS A 57 -18.99 3.87 -1.45
N PHE A 58 -17.99 3.65 -0.61
CA PHE A 58 -18.12 3.70 0.85
C PHE A 58 -17.35 4.85 1.52
N ARG A 59 -16.48 5.56 0.78
CA ARG A 59 -15.67 6.70 1.26
C ARG A 59 -14.93 6.38 2.55
N VAL A 60 -14.26 5.23 2.57
CA VAL A 60 -13.55 4.68 3.73
C VAL A 60 -12.19 5.35 3.96
N LEU A 61 -11.62 5.95 2.92
CA LEU A 61 -10.38 6.72 2.97
C LEU A 61 -10.70 8.22 2.89
N GLN A 62 -10.09 8.99 3.80
CA GLN A 62 -10.21 10.44 3.83
C GLN A 62 -8.85 11.07 4.16
N PRO A 63 -8.58 12.30 3.71
CA PRO A 63 -7.38 13.03 4.09
C PRO A 63 -7.20 13.07 5.61
N GLY A 64 -5.96 12.86 6.08
CA GLY A 64 -5.62 12.85 7.50
C GLY A 64 -5.84 11.52 8.21
N TYR A 65 -6.37 10.50 7.52
CA TYR A 65 -6.59 9.18 8.14
C TYR A 65 -5.32 8.36 8.21
N SER A 66 -5.27 7.47 9.20
CA SER A 66 -4.21 6.47 9.35
C SER A 66 -4.66 5.14 8.78
N VAL A 67 -3.88 4.58 7.85
CA VAL A 67 -4.20 3.35 7.13
C VAL A 67 -3.13 2.31 7.41
N VAL A 68 -3.56 1.08 7.68
CA VAL A 68 -2.68 -0.08 7.79
C VAL A 68 -3.03 -1.08 6.68
N ASP A 69 -2.13 -1.28 5.74
CA ASP A 69 -2.27 -2.23 4.62
C ASP A 69 -1.64 -3.58 5.01
N CYS A 70 -2.47 -4.59 5.25
CA CYS A 70 -2.07 -5.91 5.70
C CYS A 70 -1.99 -6.86 4.50
N GLY A 71 -0.84 -7.48 4.27
CA GLY A 71 -0.59 -8.20 3.01
C GLY A 71 -0.31 -7.22 1.87
N ALA A 72 0.49 -6.19 2.16
CA ALA A 72 0.66 -5.06 1.28
C ALA A 72 1.42 -5.38 -0.02
N ALA A 73 2.23 -6.44 -0.11
CA ALA A 73 3.07 -6.69 -1.28
C ALA A 73 2.22 -6.96 -2.53
N PRO A 74 2.46 -6.27 -3.67
CA PRO A 74 3.60 -5.40 -3.99
C PRO A 74 3.40 -3.90 -3.65
N GLY A 75 2.27 -3.48 -3.10
CA GLY A 75 2.01 -2.13 -2.59
C GLY A 75 0.91 -1.38 -3.35
N ALA A 76 0.06 -2.07 -4.12
CA ALA A 76 -0.93 -1.39 -4.98
C ALA A 76 -2.09 -0.77 -4.20
N TRP A 77 -2.49 -1.36 -3.08
CA TRP A 77 -3.49 -0.77 -2.18
C TRP A 77 -2.91 0.43 -1.43
N SER A 78 -1.67 0.30 -0.94
CA SER A 78 -0.89 1.42 -0.42
C SER A 78 -0.79 2.60 -1.41
N GLN A 79 -0.62 2.38 -2.72
CA GLN A 79 -0.63 3.47 -3.72
C GLN A 79 -1.94 4.26 -3.72
N VAL A 80 -3.07 3.56 -3.64
CA VAL A 80 -4.39 4.20 -3.58
C VAL A 80 -4.56 4.92 -2.23
N ALA A 81 -4.18 4.27 -1.13
CA ALA A 81 -4.28 4.85 0.21
C ALA A 81 -3.50 6.16 0.33
N VAL A 82 -2.24 6.20 -0.14
CA VAL A 82 -1.39 7.41 -0.10
C VAL A 82 -2.08 8.60 -0.75
N GLN A 83 -2.68 8.38 -1.92
CA GLN A 83 -3.41 9.42 -2.67
C GLN A 83 -4.67 9.87 -1.91
N ARG A 84 -5.48 8.92 -1.42
CA ARG A 84 -6.78 9.23 -0.79
C ARG A 84 -6.65 9.88 0.59
N VAL A 85 -5.59 9.54 1.34
CA VAL A 85 -5.37 10.11 2.69
C VAL A 85 -4.37 11.26 2.73
N ASN A 86 -3.88 11.70 1.56
CA ASN A 86 -2.87 12.75 1.43
C ASN A 86 -1.59 12.47 2.25
N SER A 87 -1.13 11.22 2.29
CA SER A 87 0.01 10.86 3.14
C SER A 87 1.35 11.38 2.62
N ALA A 88 1.45 11.61 1.31
CA ALA A 88 2.61 12.27 0.70
C ALA A 88 2.59 13.80 0.83
N GLY A 89 1.53 14.40 1.38
CA GLY A 89 1.39 15.87 1.52
C GLY A 89 1.35 16.61 0.18
N THR A 90 0.83 15.99 -0.88
CA THR A 90 0.75 16.58 -2.22
C THR A 90 -0.23 17.75 -2.28
N ASP A 91 -1.26 17.73 -1.44
CA ASP A 91 -2.20 18.82 -1.28
C ASP A 91 -1.94 19.52 0.07
N SER A 92 -1.54 20.80 0.02
CA SER A 92 -1.20 21.58 1.22
C SER A 92 -2.42 22.06 2.00
N GLU A 93 -3.60 22.06 1.37
CA GLU A 93 -4.85 22.51 1.99
C GLU A 93 -5.56 21.38 2.76
N LEU A 94 -5.14 20.14 2.56
CA LEU A 94 -5.72 18.95 3.18
C LEU A 94 -4.83 18.39 4.29
N PRO A 95 -5.41 17.82 5.38
CA PRO A 95 -4.63 17.19 6.43
C PRO A 95 -3.84 15.98 5.88
N CYS A 96 -2.60 15.84 6.33
CA CYS A 96 -1.74 14.71 5.96
C CYS A 96 -2.08 13.47 6.79
N GLY A 97 -2.40 12.36 6.13
CA GLY A 97 -2.59 11.06 6.75
C GLY A 97 -1.30 10.26 6.85
N THR A 98 -1.42 9.01 7.28
CA THR A 98 -0.31 8.07 7.41
C THR A 98 -0.67 6.74 6.78
N VAL A 99 0.22 6.16 5.96
CA VAL A 99 0.06 4.81 5.43
C VAL A 99 1.20 3.91 5.93
N VAL A 100 0.84 2.79 6.55
CA VAL A 100 1.79 1.75 6.96
C VAL A 100 1.41 0.44 6.28
N GLY A 101 2.31 -0.14 5.49
CA GLY A 101 2.09 -1.47 4.89
C GLY A 101 2.93 -2.55 5.57
N ILE A 102 2.33 -3.71 5.79
CA ILE A 102 2.94 -4.86 6.47
C ILE A 102 2.79 -6.07 5.57
N ASP A 103 3.89 -6.77 5.32
CA ASP A 103 3.88 -8.01 4.55
C ASP A 103 5.07 -8.90 4.92
N LEU A 104 4.92 -10.21 4.72
CA LEU A 104 5.99 -11.20 4.84
C LEU A 104 7.00 -11.08 3.69
N LEU A 105 6.58 -10.54 2.56
CA LEU A 105 7.39 -10.31 1.38
C LEU A 105 7.99 -8.91 1.37
N HIS A 106 9.03 -8.75 0.56
CA HIS A 106 9.59 -7.43 0.29
C HIS A 106 8.60 -6.55 -0.47
N ILE A 107 8.36 -5.35 0.03
CA ILE A 107 7.56 -4.32 -0.62
C ILE A 107 8.50 -3.24 -1.16
N PRO A 108 8.48 -2.94 -2.47
CA PRO A 108 9.26 -1.84 -3.01
C PRO A 108 8.88 -0.51 -2.33
N PRO A 109 9.83 0.40 -2.07
CA PRO A 109 9.54 1.68 -1.42
C PRO A 109 8.50 2.49 -2.20
N LEU A 110 7.64 3.22 -1.49
CA LEU A 110 6.60 4.08 -2.04
C LEU A 110 6.57 5.37 -1.24
N ASP A 111 6.65 6.51 -1.93
CA ASP A 111 6.58 7.82 -1.28
C ASP A 111 5.23 8.01 -0.58
N GLY A 112 5.27 8.55 0.63
CA GLY A 112 4.08 8.68 1.49
C GLY A 112 3.63 7.39 2.17
N ALA A 113 4.35 6.27 2.04
CA ALA A 113 4.06 5.04 2.78
C ALA A 113 5.28 4.50 3.52
N HIS A 114 5.05 3.94 4.71
CA HIS A 114 6.07 3.26 5.49
C HIS A 114 5.84 1.75 5.45
N PHE A 115 6.84 0.98 5.02
CA PHE A 115 6.71 -0.47 4.89
C PHE A 115 7.48 -1.22 5.98
N LEU A 116 6.77 -2.10 6.68
CA LEU A 116 7.33 -3.17 7.50
C LEU A 116 7.39 -4.45 6.65
N SER A 117 8.34 -4.48 5.70
CA SER A 117 8.59 -5.68 4.89
C SER A 117 9.19 -6.80 5.73
N ASN A 118 8.92 -8.06 5.36
CA ASN A 118 9.40 -9.26 6.04
C ASN A 118 8.92 -9.37 7.51
N HIS A 119 7.72 -8.87 7.79
CA HIS A 119 7.11 -8.92 9.12
C HIS A 119 5.75 -9.61 9.06
N ASP A 120 5.46 -10.43 10.07
CA ASP A 120 4.14 -11.03 10.24
C ASP A 120 3.19 -10.02 10.89
N VAL A 121 2.01 -9.85 10.29
CA VAL A 121 0.93 -9.02 10.83
C VAL A 121 0.33 -9.64 12.10
N ALA A 122 0.45 -10.95 12.31
CA ALA A 122 -0.04 -11.61 13.52
C ALA A 122 0.92 -11.48 14.72
N ASP A 123 2.19 -11.11 14.48
CA ASP A 123 3.20 -10.99 15.54
C ASP A 123 2.96 -9.72 16.39
N PRO A 124 2.76 -9.85 17.72
CA PRO A 124 2.63 -8.72 18.63
C PRO A 124 3.81 -7.74 18.58
N ALA A 125 5.01 -8.21 18.26
CA ALA A 125 6.17 -7.33 18.11
C ALA A 125 6.01 -6.37 16.91
N THR A 126 5.37 -6.82 15.83
CA THR A 126 5.04 -6.00 14.65
C THR A 126 3.98 -4.96 14.98
N HIS A 127 2.96 -5.32 15.77
CA HIS A 127 1.95 -4.35 16.23
C HIS A 127 2.62 -3.21 16.99
N ALA A 128 3.53 -3.56 17.89
CA ALA A 128 4.23 -2.58 18.68
C ALA A 128 5.17 -1.68 17.85
N LYS A 129 5.60 -2.08 16.65
CA LYS A 129 6.32 -1.21 15.70
C LYS A 129 5.37 -0.28 14.94
N THR A 130 4.20 -0.79 14.56
CA THR A 130 3.14 -0.06 13.85
C THR A 130 2.60 1.09 14.71
N TRP A 131 2.33 0.81 15.98
CA TRP A 131 1.71 1.77 16.90
C TRP A 131 2.70 2.68 17.65
N ARG A 132 3.98 2.30 17.78
CA ARG A 132 4.98 3.10 18.52
C ARG A 132 5.78 4.08 17.66
N GLY A 133 5.67 4.06 16.34
CA GLY A 133 6.36 5.06 15.51
C GLY A 133 5.61 6.39 15.62
N ARG A 134 6.18 7.50 16.08
CA ARG A 134 7.41 8.15 15.57
C ARG A 134 7.42 8.35 14.04
N PHE A 135 6.33 8.02 13.34
CA PHE A 135 6.16 8.22 11.89
C PHE A 135 5.70 9.65 11.53
N TYR A 136 5.39 10.47 12.53
CA TYR A 136 5.41 11.93 12.41
C TYR A 136 6.85 12.42 12.65
N SER A 137 7.64 12.61 11.59
CA SER A 137 8.70 13.63 11.49
C SER A 137 9.67 13.37 10.32
N GLN A 138 9.30 13.84 9.13
CA GLN A 138 10.25 14.67 8.38
C GLN A 138 9.79 16.11 8.59
N GLY A 139 10.14 16.69 9.75
CA GLY A 139 9.80 18.08 10.07
C GLY A 139 9.85 18.49 11.55
N ALA A 140 9.91 17.58 12.52
CA ALA A 140 9.99 17.96 13.94
C ALA A 140 10.83 16.98 14.76
N LEU A 141 12.03 17.42 15.16
CA LEU A 141 12.90 16.77 16.12
C LEU A 141 12.24 16.88 17.52
N TRP A 142 11.85 15.76 18.13
CA TRP A 142 11.58 15.73 19.57
C TRP A 142 12.65 14.91 20.28
N SER A 143 13.30 15.54 21.26
CA SER A 143 14.28 14.88 22.11
C SER A 143 13.55 14.07 23.18
N VAL A 144 13.94 12.81 23.37
CA VAL A 144 13.42 11.95 24.44
C VAL A 144 14.08 12.42 25.74
N ASN A 145 13.33 13.08 26.63
CA ASN A 145 13.79 13.29 28.00
C ASN A 145 13.38 12.06 28.82
N THR A 146 14.34 11.18 29.11
CA THR A 146 14.16 10.06 30.04
C THR A 146 14.17 10.58 31.47
N GLY A 147 12.99 10.89 32.00
CA GLY A 147 12.76 11.20 33.41
C GLY A 147 11.49 10.49 33.89
N MET A 148 11.61 9.75 35.00
CA MET A 148 10.59 8.91 35.63
C MET A 148 9.23 9.59 35.84
N GLY A 149 8.15 8.80 35.82
CA GLY A 149 6.86 9.23 36.37
C GLY A 149 5.63 8.54 35.77
N SER A 150 5.13 7.54 36.47
CA SER A 150 3.85 6.85 36.25
C SER A 150 2.66 7.81 36.14
N SER A 151 2.08 7.97 34.95
CA SER A 151 0.69 8.37 34.74
C SER A 151 0.31 8.09 33.28
N LEU A 152 -0.33 6.96 33.02
CA LEU A 152 -0.97 6.65 31.74
C LEU A 152 -2.22 7.52 31.57
N ARG A 153 -2.06 8.80 31.19
CA ARG A 153 -3.18 9.63 30.77
C ARG A 153 -2.81 10.57 29.62
N ASN A 154 -3.75 10.62 28.67
CA ASN A 154 -3.83 11.45 27.47
C ASN A 154 -3.00 11.05 26.24
N CYS A 155 -3.37 9.91 25.64
CA CYS A 155 -3.47 9.87 24.19
C CYS A 155 -4.84 10.48 23.83
N SER A 156 -4.84 11.69 23.26
CA SER A 156 -6.07 12.42 22.90
C SER A 156 -6.96 11.57 22.00
N ARG A 157 -8.23 11.43 22.40
CA ARG A 157 -9.32 10.65 21.79
C ARG A 157 -9.79 11.18 20.41
N ASN A 158 -8.88 11.61 19.53
CA ASN A 158 -9.26 12.13 18.22
C ASN A 158 -8.50 11.49 17.04
N SER A 159 -7.97 10.30 17.25
CA SER A 159 -7.39 9.45 16.21
C SER A 159 -8.51 8.82 15.38
N ARG A 160 -8.93 9.54 14.33
CA ARG A 160 -9.89 9.00 13.36
C ARG A 160 -9.26 7.83 12.60
N VAL A 161 -9.59 6.64 13.13
CA VAL A 161 -9.77 5.31 12.53
C VAL A 161 -8.62 4.76 11.68
N CYS A 162 -8.05 3.67 12.21
CA CYS A 162 -7.18 2.72 11.53
C CYS A 162 -8.02 1.88 10.54
N LEU A 163 -7.91 2.14 9.23
CA LEU A 163 -8.48 1.22 8.24
C LEU A 163 -7.46 0.10 7.99
N VAL A 164 -7.84 -1.13 8.34
CA VAL A 164 -7.09 -2.34 7.99
C VAL A 164 -7.58 -2.81 6.63
N VAL A 165 -6.71 -2.73 5.62
CA VAL A 165 -7.02 -3.15 4.26
C VAL A 165 -6.33 -4.50 4.01
N PHE A 166 -7.09 -5.54 3.68
CA PHE A 166 -6.53 -6.88 3.39
C PHE A 166 -6.20 -7.05 1.90
N GLY A 167 -4.91 -7.16 1.59
CA GLY A 167 -4.45 -7.59 0.28
C GLY A 167 -4.81 -9.06 0.02
N LEU A 168 -5.83 -9.30 -0.80
CA LEU A 168 -6.20 -10.63 -1.34
C LEU A 168 -5.98 -10.71 -2.85
#